data_AF-A0A0M1N297-F1
#
_entry.id   AF-A0A0M1N297-F1
#
_cell.length_a   1.000
_cell.length_b   1.000
_cell.length_c   1.000
_cell.angle_alpha   90.00
_cell.angle_beta   90.00
_cell.angle_gamma   90.00
#
_symmetry.space_group_name_H-M   'P 1'
#
loop_
_entity.id
_entity.type
_entity.pdbx_description
1 polymer ?
#
loop_
_entity_poly.entity_id
_entity_poly.type
_entity_poly.pdbx_seq_one_letter_code
_entity_poly.pdbx_strand_id
1 'polypeptide(L)'
;MVNKYFKILLERLYLLLAPIREDCLTCSMRTSSLDRRYGICHKCSAAIPWIVSPRCLICGRGIGCPDCSRTSNGKRYFIANRSAVFYNGDMREWLAQYKYRGQERYAPLLVRMLDRAFGAND
;
A
#
# COMPACT_ATOMS: atom_id res chain seq x y z
N MET A 1 26.64 -17.03 -42.48
CA MET A 1 25.21 -17.14 -42.09
C MET A 1 24.96 -17.60 -40.64
N VAL A 2 25.96 -18.13 -39.91
CA VAL A 2 25.81 -18.60 -38.50
C VAL A 2 25.52 -17.46 -37.50
N ASN A 3 26.02 -16.25 -37.79
CA ASN A 3 25.97 -15.10 -36.89
C ASN A 3 24.55 -14.61 -36.56
N LYS A 4 23.60 -14.72 -37.51
CA LYS A 4 22.22 -14.27 -37.29
C LYS A 4 21.46 -15.16 -36.30
N TYR A 5 21.60 -16.47 -36.42
CA TYR A 5 20.95 -17.44 -35.54
C TYR A 5 21.56 -17.43 -34.14
N PHE A 6 22.89 -17.30 -34.05
CA PHE A 6 23.59 -17.15 -32.77
C PHE A 6 23.15 -15.88 -32.04
N LYS A 7 23.00 -14.75 -32.76
CA LYS A 7 22.51 -13.50 -32.19
C LYS A 7 21.07 -13.61 -31.67
N ILE A 8 20.17 -14.22 -32.43
CA ILE A 8 18.78 -14.44 -32.00
C ILE A 8 18.71 -15.35 -30.77
N LEU A 9 19.52 -16.42 -30.75
CA LEU A 9 19.61 -17.32 -29.60
C LEU A 9 20.11 -16.58 -28.36
N LEU A 10 21.17 -15.78 -28.51
CA LEU A 10 21.77 -15.01 -27.42
C LEU A 10 20.81 -13.95 -26.87
N GLU A 11 20.05 -13.27 -27.72
CA GLU A 11 19.01 -12.31 -27.32
C GLU A 11 17.88 -12.99 -26.53
N ARG A 12 17.43 -14.18 -26.97
CA ARG A 12 16.42 -14.95 -26.23
C ARG A 12 16.93 -15.48 -24.90
N LEU A 13 18.18 -15.95 -24.87
CA LEU A 13 18.82 -16.40 -23.63
C LEU A 13 18.97 -15.23 -22.63
N TYR A 14 19.32 -14.05 -23.14
CA TYR A 14 19.38 -12.83 -22.34
C TYR A 14 18.01 -12.44 -21.78
N LEU A 15 16.92 -12.61 -22.54
CA LEU A 15 15.55 -12.37 -22.03
C LEU A 15 15.13 -13.37 -20.95
N LEU A 16 15.63 -14.62 -20.99
CA LEU A 16 15.36 -15.61 -19.95
C LEU A 16 16.12 -15.34 -18.65
N LEU A 17 17.32 -14.75 -18.76
CA LEU A 17 18.15 -14.36 -17.62
C LEU A 17 17.88 -12.92 -17.15
N ALA A 18 17.14 -12.14 -17.95
CA ALA A 18 16.78 -10.79 -17.59
C ALA A 18 15.91 -10.83 -16.32
N PRO A 19 16.19 -9.98 -15.32
CA PRO A 19 15.36 -9.92 -14.13
C PRO A 19 13.94 -9.57 -14.54
N ILE A 20 12.97 -10.28 -13.98
CA ILE A 20 11.55 -9.94 -14.12
C ILE A 20 11.40 -8.52 -13.56
N ARG A 21 11.21 -7.54 -14.44
CA ARG A 21 10.97 -6.15 -14.08
C ARG A 21 9.47 -5.93 -14.09
N GLU A 22 8.92 -5.63 -12.93
CA GLU A 22 7.51 -5.30 -12.77
C GLU A 22 7.38 -3.78 -12.59
N ASP A 23 6.28 -3.23 -13.11
CA ASP A 23 5.95 -1.82 -12.91
C ASP A 23 5.37 -1.64 -11.50
N CYS A 24 5.92 -0.69 -10.75
CA CYS A 24 5.36 -0.34 -9.45
C CYS A 24 3.89 0.10 -9.59
N LEU A 25 3.01 -0.47 -8.79
CA LEU A 25 1.57 -0.18 -8.83
C LEU A 25 1.25 1.33 -8.71
N THR A 26 2.04 2.08 -7.93
CA THR A 26 1.73 3.47 -7.57
C THR A 26 2.49 4.52 -8.36
N CYS A 27 3.78 4.30 -8.64
CA CYS A 27 4.61 5.26 -9.38
C CYS A 27 4.90 4.85 -10.84
N SER A 28 4.46 3.65 -11.25
CA SER A 28 4.67 3.09 -12.60
C SER A 28 6.14 3.00 -13.05
N MET A 29 7.10 3.17 -12.13
CA MET A 29 8.51 2.98 -12.42
C MET A 29 8.84 1.49 -12.46
N ARG A 30 9.56 1.08 -13.51
CA ARG A 30 10.14 -0.27 -13.62
C ARG A 30 11.15 -0.49 -12.52
N THR A 31 10.97 -1.55 -11.75
CA THR A 31 11.91 -1.94 -10.71
C THR A 31 12.16 -3.44 -10.77
N SER A 32 13.39 -3.84 -10.44
CA SER A 32 13.75 -5.25 -10.22
C SER A 32 13.38 -5.73 -8.82
N SER A 33 13.02 -4.81 -7.91
CA SER A 33 12.64 -5.14 -6.54
C SER A 33 11.33 -4.44 -6.17
N LEU A 34 10.22 -5.14 -6.32
CA LEU A 34 8.97 -4.81 -5.64
C LEU A 34 8.96 -5.44 -4.26
N ASP A 35 8.39 -4.74 -3.27
CA ASP A 35 7.99 -5.41 -2.05
C ASP A 35 6.79 -6.30 -2.41
N ARG A 36 7.00 -7.62 -2.43
CA ARG A 36 5.95 -8.61 -2.71
C ARG A 36 4.77 -8.51 -1.74
N ARG A 37 5.01 -7.99 -0.52
CA ARG A 37 3.96 -7.73 0.45
C ARG A 37 3.12 -6.53 0.10
N TYR A 38 3.44 -5.71 -0.90
CA TYR A 38 2.65 -4.52 -1.20
C TYR A 38 2.43 -4.30 -2.70
N GLY A 39 3.18 -4.97 -3.59
CA GLY A 39 3.10 -4.77 -5.03
C GLY A 39 3.62 -3.40 -5.48
N ILE A 40 4.41 -2.74 -4.63
CA ILE A 40 4.99 -1.41 -4.86
C ILE A 40 6.50 -1.47 -4.63
N CYS A 41 7.22 -0.54 -5.23
CA CYS A 41 8.66 -0.43 -5.02
C CYS A 41 8.98 0.02 -3.58
N HIS A 42 10.21 -0.25 -3.14
CA HIS A 42 10.66 0.11 -1.79
C HIS A 42 10.47 1.60 -1.47
N LYS A 43 10.74 2.49 -2.45
CA LYS A 43 10.52 3.95 -2.30
C LYS A 43 9.07 4.27 -1.95
N CYS A 44 8.12 3.70 -2.67
CA CYS A 44 6.69 3.91 -2.43
C CYS A 44 6.24 3.27 -1.10
N SER A 45 6.80 2.12 -0.74
CA SER A 45 6.51 1.48 0.56
C SER A 45 7.02 2.31 1.74
N ALA A 46 8.22 2.89 1.62
CA ALA A 46 8.80 3.73 2.66
C ALA A 46 8.06 5.07 2.83
N ALA A 47 7.36 5.53 1.79
CA ALA A 47 6.57 6.76 1.83
C ALA A 47 5.18 6.59 2.49
N ILE A 48 4.78 5.37 2.85
CA ILE A 48 3.48 5.14 3.49
C ILE A 48 3.45 5.81 4.88
N PRO A 49 2.53 6.76 5.14
CA PRO A 49 2.51 7.51 6.38
C PRO A 49 1.77 6.72 7.48
N TRP A 50 2.39 5.63 7.96
CA TRP A 50 1.80 4.75 8.97
C TRP A 50 1.43 5.49 10.26
N ILE A 51 0.23 5.22 10.78
CA ILE A 51 -0.15 5.63 12.14
C ILE A 51 0.42 4.58 13.09
N VAL A 52 1.61 4.84 13.65
CA VAL A 52 2.29 3.90 14.55
C VAL A 52 1.73 3.93 15.96
N SER A 53 1.37 5.12 16.45
CA SER A 53 0.76 5.30 17.77
C SER A 53 -0.55 6.06 17.65
N PRO A 54 -1.70 5.48 18.05
CA PRO A 54 -2.96 6.18 18.03
C PRO A 54 -2.99 7.29 19.09
N ARG A 55 -3.49 8.47 18.73
CA ARG A 55 -3.65 9.59 19.65
C ARG A 55 -4.79 9.37 20.63
N CYS A 56 -5.85 8.69 20.21
CA CYS A 56 -6.96 8.32 21.07
C CYS A 56 -6.84 6.87 21.53
N LEU A 57 -6.58 6.68 22.83
CA LEU A 57 -6.49 5.36 23.45
C LEU A 57 -7.83 4.62 23.54
N ILE A 58 -8.96 5.33 23.36
CA ILE A 58 -10.31 4.77 23.49
C ILE A 58 -10.79 4.11 22.19
N CYS A 59 -10.55 4.74 21.04
CA CYS A 59 -11.05 4.25 19.74
C CYS A 59 -9.95 3.99 18.70
N GLY A 60 -8.69 4.30 19.03
CA GLY A 60 -7.56 4.11 18.13
C GLY A 60 -7.39 5.20 17.07
N ARG A 61 -8.07 6.34 17.15
CA ARG A 61 -7.93 7.43 16.18
C ARG A 61 -6.52 8.02 16.23
N GLY A 62 -5.86 8.16 15.08
CA GLY A 62 -4.50 8.72 14.96
C GLY A 62 -4.41 10.24 15.09
N ILE A 63 -5.55 10.93 15.07
CA ILE A 63 -5.67 12.40 15.20
C ILE A 63 -6.58 12.74 16.38
N GLY A 64 -6.78 14.04 16.65
CA GLY A 64 -7.71 14.51 17.68
C GLY A 64 -9.09 13.85 17.55
N CYS A 65 -9.60 13.31 18.66
CA CYS A 65 -10.84 12.52 18.65
C CYS A 65 -11.99 13.30 19.30
N PRO A 66 -12.79 14.04 18.52
CA PRO A 66 -13.98 14.73 19.03
C PRO A 66 -15.04 13.74 19.52
N ASP A 67 -15.06 12.52 18.98
CA ASP A 67 -16.09 11.52 19.28
C ASP A 67 -15.97 10.96 20.70
N CYS A 68 -14.73 10.74 21.16
CA CYS A 68 -14.44 10.23 22.51
C CYS A 68 -14.23 11.33 23.55
N SER A 69 -13.90 12.57 23.14
CA SER A 69 -13.72 13.69 24.07
C SER A 69 -15.03 14.36 24.46
N ARG A 70 -16.14 14.08 23.78
CA ARG A 70 -17.46 14.66 24.09
C ARG A 70 -18.03 14.03 25.37
N THR A 71 -18.10 14.82 26.43
CA THR A 71 -18.71 14.46 27.73
C THR A 71 -20.19 14.05 27.60
N SER A 72 -20.91 14.56 26.59
CA SER A 72 -22.32 14.25 26.33
C SER A 72 -22.57 12.88 25.69
N ASN A 73 -21.53 12.21 25.18
CA ASN A 73 -21.63 10.90 24.53
C ASN A 73 -21.37 9.75 25.53
N GLY A 74 -22.16 9.70 26.61
CA GLY A 74 -22.12 8.60 27.59
C GLY A 74 -22.30 7.21 26.97
N LYS A 75 -22.82 7.14 25.73
CA LYS A 75 -22.90 5.91 24.92
C LYS A 75 -22.24 6.12 23.55
N ARG A 76 -21.25 5.28 23.23
CA ARG A 76 -20.64 5.18 21.89
C ARG A 76 -21.42 4.17 21.04
N TYR A 77 -21.62 4.48 19.77
CA TYR A 77 -22.26 3.58 18.79
C TYR A 77 -21.24 2.92 17.83
N PHE A 78 -19.96 2.97 18.18
CA PHE A 78 -18.87 2.36 17.41
C PHE A 78 -17.84 1.77 18.37
N ILE A 79 -17.16 0.72 17.90
CA ILE A 79 -16.09 0.05 18.66
C ILE A 79 -14.75 0.76 18.42
N ALA A 80 -14.43 1.07 17.16
CA ALA A 80 -13.16 1.69 16.77
C ALA A 80 -13.35 2.76 15.69
N ASN A 81 -12.48 3.76 15.69
CA ASN A 81 -12.31 4.78 14.65
C ASN A 81 -10.83 4.89 14.30
N ARG A 82 -10.22 3.73 14.04
CA ARG A 82 -8.81 3.56 13.74
C ARG A 82 -8.60 3.58 12.23
N SER A 83 -7.52 4.23 11.79
CA SER A 83 -7.07 4.25 10.41
C SER A 83 -5.65 3.67 10.35
N ALA A 84 -5.28 3.08 9.21
CA ALA A 84 -3.95 2.50 9.04
C ALA A 84 -2.84 3.54 8.83
N VAL A 85 -3.18 4.62 8.13
CA VAL A 85 -2.25 5.63 7.64
C VAL A 85 -2.85 7.02 7.78
N PHE A 86 -2.02 8.05 7.86
CA PHE A 86 -2.48 9.42 7.77
C PHE A 86 -2.99 9.73 6.36
N TYR A 87 -4.15 10.38 6.27
CA TYR A 87 -4.77 10.72 5.01
C TYR A 87 -4.11 11.95 4.38
N ASN A 88 -3.09 11.72 3.55
CA ASN A 88 -2.39 12.74 2.77
C ASN A 88 -2.79 12.66 1.28
N GLY A 89 -2.15 13.50 0.45
CA GLY A 89 -2.39 13.53 -1.00
C GLY A 89 -2.18 12.19 -1.69
N ASP A 90 -1.09 11.48 -1.36
CA ASP A 90 -0.77 10.18 -1.94
C ASP A 90 -1.80 9.11 -1.55
N MET A 91 -2.14 9.02 -0.26
CA MET A 91 -3.12 8.06 0.22
C MET A 91 -4.51 8.31 -0.37
N ARG A 92 -4.88 9.59 -0.55
CA ARG A 92 -6.12 9.98 -1.25
C ARG A 92 -6.11 9.49 -2.69
N GLU A 93 -5.01 9.67 -3.41
CA GLU A 93 -4.91 9.21 -4.80
C GLU A 93 -4.98 7.69 -4.88
N TRP A 94 -4.30 6.95 -3.98
CA TRP A 94 -4.34 5.48 -3.99
C TRP A 94 -5.75 4.94 -3.71
N LEU A 95 -6.47 5.54 -2.77
CA LEU A 95 -7.87 5.22 -2.51
C LEU A 95 -8.77 5.57 -3.70
N ALA A 96 -8.50 6.69 -4.39
CA ALA A 96 -9.27 7.08 -5.57
C ALA A 96 -9.07 6.10 -6.73
N GLN A 97 -7.84 5.61 -6.93
CA GLN A 97 -7.54 4.59 -7.94
C GLN A 97 -8.39 3.33 -7.73
N TYR A 98 -8.48 2.86 -6.48
CA TYR A 98 -9.30 1.72 -6.12
C TYR A 98 -10.81 2.00 -6.23
N LYS A 99 -11.30 3.03 -5.52
CA LYS A 99 -12.74 3.25 -5.31
C LYS A 99 -13.46 3.81 -6.54
N TYR A 100 -12.78 4.62 -7.35
CA TYR A 100 -13.44 5.40 -8.42
C TYR A 100 -12.89 5.13 -9.81
N ARG A 101 -11.63 4.66 -9.94
CA ARG A 101 -10.99 4.44 -11.24
C ARG A 101 -10.87 2.96 -11.62
N GLY A 102 -11.50 2.07 -10.86
CA GLY A 102 -11.56 0.64 -11.15
C GLY A 102 -10.22 -0.10 -11.05
N GLN A 103 -9.19 0.48 -10.42
CA GLN A 103 -7.91 -0.20 -10.24
C GLN A 103 -7.96 -1.16 -9.06
N GLU A 104 -8.65 -2.28 -9.23
CA GLU A 104 -8.82 -3.32 -8.20
C GLU A 104 -7.51 -3.94 -7.71
N ARG A 105 -6.45 -3.84 -8.52
CA ARG A 105 -5.07 -4.20 -8.13
C ARG A 105 -4.54 -3.46 -6.89
N TYR A 106 -5.19 -2.37 -6.47
CA TYR A 106 -4.91 -1.71 -5.19
C TYR A 106 -5.50 -2.44 -3.97
N ALA A 107 -6.48 -3.32 -4.14
CA ALA A 107 -7.14 -3.99 -3.04
C ALA A 107 -6.16 -4.74 -2.12
N PRO A 108 -5.21 -5.57 -2.62
CA PRO A 108 -4.27 -6.26 -1.75
C PRO A 108 -3.38 -5.30 -0.96
N LEU A 109 -2.97 -4.16 -1.55
CA LEU A 109 -2.21 -3.13 -0.84
C LEU A 109 -3.03 -2.53 0.31
N LEU A 110 -4.28 -2.13 0.04
CA LEU A 110 -5.16 -1.51 1.02
C LEU A 110 -5.56 -2.48 2.15
N VAL A 111 -5.83 -3.74 1.82
CA VAL A 111 -6.12 -4.79 2.81
C VAL A 111 -4.93 -4.95 3.76
N ARG A 112 -3.70 -5.05 3.24
CA ARG A 112 -2.50 -5.20 4.09
C ARG A 112 -2.23 -3.97 4.96
N MET A 113 -2.65 -2.78 4.53
CA MET A 113 -2.62 -1.60 5.40
C MET A 113 -3.58 -1.77 6.58
N LEU A 114 -4.79 -2.25 6.34
CA LEU A 114 -5.77 -2.51 7.39
C LEU A 114 -5.34 -3.67 8.30
N ASP A 115 -4.78 -4.75 7.76
CA ASP A 115 -4.24 -5.86 8.54
C ASP A 115 -3.17 -5.38 9.51
N ARG A 116 -2.27 -4.49 9.08
CA ARG A 116 -1.29 -3.88 9.99
C ARG A 116 -1.94 -3.05 11.09
N ALA A 117 -3.05 -2.38 10.81
CA ALA A 117 -3.72 -1.48 11.75
C ALA A 117 -4.60 -2.21 12.78
N PHE A 118 -5.19 -3.33 12.39
CA PHE A 118 -6.18 -4.08 13.18
C PHE A 118 -5.73 -5.50 13.57
N GLY A 119 -4.78 -6.09 12.83
CA GLY A 119 -4.27 -7.44 13.06
C GLY A 119 -3.23 -7.54 14.16
N ALA A 120 -2.75 -6.42 14.70
CA ALA A 120 -2.00 -6.40 15.96
C ALA A 120 -2.98 -6.44 17.15
N ASN A 121 -3.70 -7.55 17.27
CA ASN A 121 -4.29 -8.00 18.51
C ASN A 121 -3.65 -9.36 18.81
N ASP A 122 -2.46 -9.30 19.42
CA ASP A 122 -1.91 -10.21 20.44
C ASP A 122 -0.66 -9.52 21.04
#